data_AF-J6H2Q7-F1
#
_entry.id   AF-J6H2Q7-F1
#
_cell.length_a   1.000
_cell.length_b   1.000
_cell.length_c   1.000
_cell.angle_alpha   90.00
_cell.angle_beta   90.00
_cell.angle_gamma   90.00
#
_symmetry.space_group_name_H-M   'P 1'
#
loop_
_entity.id
_entity.type
_entity.pdbx_description
1 polymer ?
#
loop_
_entity_poly.entity_id
_entity_poly.type
_entity_poly.pdbx_seq_one_letter_code
_entity_poly.pdbx_strand_id
1 'polypeptide(L)'
;MYIDEAVFREIFHKFIYIECPDAIEGLADTLEIIDGATGVLAYCFCEDLVGTSFNLLASVRKDEKGKLVVGSRSSERYARVRFKDVRDYEFEMAEELGADLSEYEDVPEDILHNFESADQKMTMLRELELLDGGRNLELPDFISVIVAQKGSLPEVVWVRTTSFGEDEFHGTLLQPPTQGFGLEAGQKVRYRAYKNEGEIVLILDSSMLS
;
A
#
# COMPACT_ATOMS: atom_id res chain seq x y z
N MET A 1 12.36 -4.40 -10.01
CA MET A 1 11.87 -3.15 -9.38
C MET A 1 11.78 -3.43 -7.90
N TYR A 2 12.28 -2.53 -7.07
CA TYR A 2 12.20 -2.69 -5.62
C TYR A 2 10.79 -2.37 -5.13
N ILE A 3 10.37 -2.99 -4.03
CA ILE A 3 9.05 -2.75 -3.45
C ILE A 3 8.87 -1.26 -3.10
N ASP A 4 9.89 -0.57 -2.61
CA ASP A 4 9.81 0.85 -2.27
C ASP A 4 9.77 1.81 -3.47
N GLU A 5 10.04 1.31 -4.67
CA GLU A 5 9.93 2.07 -5.93
C GLU A 5 8.52 1.98 -6.55
N ALA A 6 7.68 1.07 -6.06
CA ALA A 6 6.32 0.90 -6.57
C ALA A 6 5.41 2.08 -6.22
N VAL A 7 4.36 2.28 -7.00
CA VAL A 7 3.19 3.02 -6.52
C VAL A 7 2.20 2.08 -5.85
N PHE A 8 1.42 2.58 -4.89
CA PHE A 8 0.47 1.75 -4.12
C PHE A 8 -0.44 0.89 -5.02
N ARG A 9 -0.97 1.48 -6.09
CA ARG A 9 -1.86 0.81 -7.07
C ARG A 9 -1.20 -0.34 -7.81
N GLU A 10 0.13 -0.34 -7.94
CA GLU A 10 0.85 -1.40 -8.63
C GLU A 10 0.85 -2.70 -7.85
N ILE A 11 0.77 -2.64 -6.51
CA ILE A 11 0.88 -3.83 -5.66
C ILE A 11 -0.38 -4.11 -4.83
N PHE A 12 -1.21 -3.10 -4.55
CA PHE A 12 -2.38 -3.26 -3.70
C PHE A 12 -3.36 -4.29 -4.27
N HIS A 13 -3.75 -5.26 -3.42
CA HIS A 13 -4.61 -6.40 -3.76
C HIS A 13 -4.09 -7.29 -4.89
N LYS A 14 -2.76 -7.40 -5.04
CA LYS A 14 -2.15 -8.27 -6.04
C LYS A 14 -1.30 -9.37 -5.41
N PHE A 15 -1.24 -10.48 -6.14
CA PHE A 15 -0.26 -11.53 -5.90
C PHE A 15 1.07 -11.13 -6.53
N ILE A 16 2.11 -11.11 -5.70
CA ILE A 16 3.46 -10.75 -6.12
C ILE A 16 4.43 -11.85 -5.72
N TYR A 17 5.48 -12.00 -6.51
CA TYR A 17 6.67 -12.71 -6.13
C TYR A 17 7.65 -11.70 -5.53
N ILE A 18 8.12 -11.97 -4.31
CA ILE A 18 9.16 -11.19 -3.64
C ILE A 18 10.45 -12.01 -3.68
N GLU A 19 11.48 -11.48 -4.33
CA GLU A 19 12.79 -12.12 -4.44
C GLU A 19 13.62 -11.85 -3.19
N CYS A 20 13.79 -12.86 -2.33
CA CYS A 20 14.47 -12.73 -1.03
C CYS A 20 15.36 -13.96 -0.72
N PRO A 21 16.32 -14.31 -1.60
CA PRO A 21 17.12 -15.53 -1.48
C PRO A 21 18.00 -15.56 -0.21
N ASP A 22 18.34 -14.41 0.35
CA ASP A 22 19.13 -14.27 1.58
C ASP A 22 18.29 -14.47 2.86
N ALA A 23 16.97 -14.32 2.77
CA ALA A 23 16.05 -14.45 3.90
C ALA A 23 15.19 -15.73 3.88
N ILE A 24 15.12 -16.43 2.75
CA ILE A 24 14.19 -17.55 2.53
C ILE A 24 14.34 -18.69 3.55
N GLU A 25 15.57 -19.04 3.93
CA GLU A 25 15.86 -20.07 4.94
C GLU A 25 15.33 -19.66 6.33
N GLY A 26 15.31 -18.36 6.63
CA GLY A 26 14.74 -17.83 7.87
C GLY A 26 13.22 -17.96 7.96
N LEU A 27 12.54 -18.30 6.85
CA LEU A 27 11.11 -18.50 6.78
C LEU A 27 10.70 -19.98 6.94
N ALA A 28 11.64 -20.89 7.17
CA ALA A 28 11.37 -22.34 7.25
C ALA A 28 10.44 -22.74 8.41
N ASP A 29 10.33 -21.91 9.46
CA ASP A 29 9.37 -22.11 10.56
C ASP A 29 7.92 -21.75 10.16
N THR A 30 7.75 -21.10 9.01
CA THR A 30 6.46 -20.57 8.53
C THR A 30 6.04 -21.20 7.20
N LEU A 31 7.00 -21.44 6.30
CA LEU A 31 6.78 -21.96 4.95
C LEU A 31 7.55 -23.26 4.75
N GLU A 32 6.99 -24.18 3.98
CA GLU A 32 7.76 -25.29 3.43
C GLU A 32 8.68 -24.76 2.31
N ILE A 33 9.99 -24.79 2.54
CA ILE A 33 10.98 -24.26 1.60
C ILE A 33 11.33 -25.33 0.55
N ILE A 34 10.95 -25.08 -0.70
CA ILE A 34 11.29 -25.97 -1.82
C ILE A 34 12.76 -25.82 -2.23
N ASP A 35 13.33 -26.88 -2.80
CA ASP A 35 14.71 -26.88 -3.30
C ASP A 35 14.91 -25.78 -4.36
N GLY A 36 15.95 -24.97 -4.18
CA GLY A 36 16.26 -23.84 -5.04
C GLY A 36 15.28 -22.66 -4.92
N ALA A 37 14.52 -22.55 -3.83
CA ALA A 37 13.68 -21.38 -3.58
C ALA A 37 14.51 -20.07 -3.63
N THR A 38 13.99 -19.10 -4.36
CA THR A 38 14.59 -17.77 -4.53
C THR A 38 13.77 -16.66 -3.89
N GLY A 39 12.57 -16.98 -3.42
CA GLY A 39 11.67 -16.01 -2.81
C GLY A 39 10.34 -16.61 -2.40
N VAL A 40 9.33 -15.75 -2.29
CA VAL A 40 8.01 -16.12 -1.79
C VAL A 40 6.90 -15.58 -2.69
N LEU A 41 5.80 -16.34 -2.76
CA LEU A 41 4.52 -15.84 -3.24
C LEU A 41 3.86 -15.10 -2.08
N ALA A 42 3.43 -13.87 -2.32
CA ALA A 42 2.74 -13.06 -1.32
C ALA A 42 1.53 -12.34 -1.91
N TYR A 43 0.53 -12.08 -1.06
CA TYR A 43 -0.60 -11.22 -1.40
C TYR A 43 -0.49 -9.90 -0.63
N CYS A 44 -0.54 -8.77 -1.34
CA CYS A 44 -0.44 -7.44 -0.77
C CYS A 44 -1.81 -6.87 -0.40
N PHE A 45 -1.93 -6.32 0.81
CA PHE A 45 -3.17 -5.79 1.37
C PHE A 45 -2.88 -4.65 2.35
N CYS A 46 -3.92 -3.98 2.85
CA CYS A 46 -3.75 -2.83 3.76
C CYS A 46 -4.55 -3.00 5.06
N GLU A 47 -3.83 -2.92 6.18
CA GLU A 47 -4.41 -2.97 7.53
C GLU A 47 -4.64 -1.57 8.09
N ASP A 48 -5.73 -1.40 8.83
CA ASP A 48 -6.00 -0.15 9.54
C ASP A 48 -4.89 0.16 10.55
N LEU A 49 -4.42 1.41 10.54
CA LEU A 49 -3.36 1.93 11.42
C LEU A 49 -1.98 1.29 11.26
N VAL A 50 -1.86 0.21 10.48
CA VAL A 50 -0.60 -0.49 10.22
C VAL A 50 -0.09 -0.20 8.81
N GLY A 51 -0.99 -0.11 7.84
CA GLY A 51 -0.66 0.17 6.45
C GLY A 51 -0.37 -1.09 5.61
N THR A 52 0.43 -0.92 4.58
CA THR A 52 0.71 -1.93 3.57
C THR A 52 1.43 -3.14 4.16
N SER A 53 0.86 -4.32 3.91
CA SER A 53 1.28 -5.59 4.49
C SER A 53 1.18 -6.70 3.47
N PHE A 54 1.92 -7.79 3.70
CA PHE A 54 2.01 -8.90 2.77
C PHE A 54 1.72 -10.21 3.50
N ASN A 55 0.77 -11.00 2.99
CA ASN A 55 0.50 -12.34 3.47
C ASN A 55 1.39 -13.30 2.68
N LEU A 56 2.29 -13.99 3.38
CA LEU A 56 3.19 -14.97 2.80
C LEU A 56 2.42 -16.28 2.55
N LEU A 57 2.45 -16.75 1.31
CA LEU A 57 1.59 -17.86 0.88
C LEU A 57 2.36 -19.14 0.61
N ALA A 58 3.55 -19.06 0.02
CA ALA A 58 4.38 -20.22 -0.28
C ALA A 58 5.81 -19.78 -0.61
N SER A 59 6.77 -20.70 -0.44
CA SER A 59 8.09 -20.54 -1.05
C SER A 59 8.01 -20.74 -2.56
N VAL A 60 8.88 -20.05 -3.31
CA VAL A 60 8.85 -20.03 -4.77
C VAL A 60 10.27 -20.11 -5.31
N ARG A 61 10.43 -20.82 -6.43
CA ARG A 61 11.63 -20.76 -7.28
C ARG A 61 11.26 -20.36 -8.70
N LYS A 62 12.17 -19.72 -9.41
CA LYS A 62 12.09 -19.54 -10.86
C LYS A 62 12.66 -20.80 -11.55
N ASP A 63 11.96 -21.32 -12.56
CA ASP A 63 12.50 -22.37 -13.42
C ASP A 63 13.50 -21.79 -14.45
N GLU A 64 14.11 -22.65 -15.27
CA GLU A 64 15.08 -22.25 -16.29
C GLU A 64 14.51 -21.27 -17.34
N LYS A 65 13.19 -21.15 -17.43
CA LYS A 65 12.48 -20.25 -18.35
C LYS A 65 11.96 -18.99 -17.65
N GLY A 66 12.26 -18.82 -16.35
CA GLY A 66 11.79 -17.70 -15.54
C GLY A 66 10.35 -17.83 -15.04
N LYS A 67 9.70 -18.99 -15.23
CA LYS A 67 8.35 -19.22 -14.70
C LYS A 67 8.41 -19.55 -13.21
N LEU A 68 7.42 -19.08 -12.45
CA LEU A 68 7.31 -19.46 -11.04
C LEU A 68 6.89 -20.92 -10.89
N VAL A 69 7.64 -21.64 -10.07
CA VAL A 69 7.26 -22.92 -9.48
C VAL A 69 6.94 -22.64 -8.02
N VAL A 70 5.65 -22.70 -7.69
CA VAL A 70 5.12 -22.43 -6.35
C VAL A 70 5.17 -23.71 -5.53
N GLY A 71 5.72 -23.62 -4.31
CA GLY A 71 5.72 -24.71 -3.34
C GLY A 71 4.37 -24.94 -2.71
N SER A 72 4.34 -25.75 -1.65
CA SER A 72 3.13 -25.99 -0.88
C SER A 72 2.67 -24.72 -0.16
N ARG A 73 1.34 -24.54 -0.11
CA ARG A 73 0.71 -23.46 0.65
C ARG A 73 1.16 -23.51 2.12
N SER A 74 1.45 -22.33 2.65
CA SER A 74 1.79 -22.10 4.06
C SER A 74 0.83 -22.83 4.98
N SER A 75 1.36 -23.59 5.95
CA SER A 75 0.58 -24.15 7.05
C SER A 75 0.04 -23.06 7.97
N GLU A 76 0.76 -21.95 8.08
CA GLU A 76 0.35 -20.75 8.78
C GLU A 76 -0.49 -19.86 7.86
N ARG A 77 -1.82 -19.93 8.02
CA ARG A 77 -2.80 -19.19 7.18
C ARG A 77 -2.50 -17.69 7.09
N TYR A 78 -1.95 -17.11 8.16
CA TYR A 78 -1.74 -15.67 8.31
C TYR A 78 -0.27 -15.31 8.59
N ALA A 79 0.66 -16.05 7.99
CA ALA A 79 2.05 -15.64 7.89
C ALA A 79 2.13 -14.26 7.23
N ARG A 80 2.72 -13.27 7.91
CA ARG A 80 2.68 -11.87 7.48
C ARG A 80 3.98 -11.12 7.74
N VAL A 81 4.31 -10.24 6.80
CA VAL A 81 5.41 -9.27 6.92
C VAL A 81 4.89 -7.86 6.60
N ARG A 82 5.56 -6.85 7.14
CA ARG A 82 5.20 -5.44 6.92
C ARG A 82 6.02 -4.86 5.77
N PHE A 83 5.51 -3.78 5.16
CA PHE A 83 6.24 -3.06 4.13
C PHE A 83 7.71 -2.80 4.47
N LYS A 84 7.99 -2.27 5.66
CA LYS A 84 9.37 -2.00 6.12
C LYS A 84 10.30 -3.22 6.11
N ASP A 85 9.75 -4.43 6.21
CA ASP A 85 10.52 -5.68 6.29
C ASP A 85 10.88 -6.18 4.89
N VAL A 86 10.16 -5.74 3.85
CA VAL A 86 10.34 -6.19 2.46
C VAL A 86 10.67 -5.10 1.45
N ARG A 87 10.64 -3.83 1.87
CA ARG A 87 10.79 -2.66 0.99
C ARG A 87 12.07 -2.70 0.13
N ASP A 88 13.12 -3.31 0.65
CA ASP A 88 14.45 -3.38 0.02
C ASP A 88 14.62 -4.65 -0.88
N TYR A 89 13.54 -5.42 -1.08
CA TYR A 89 13.52 -6.56 -2.00
C TYR A 89 12.89 -6.22 -3.34
N GLU A 90 13.33 -6.92 -4.38
CA GLU A 90 12.71 -6.85 -5.69
C GLU A 90 11.41 -7.65 -5.73
N PHE A 91 10.46 -7.18 -6.54
CA PHE A 91 9.23 -7.89 -6.78
C PHE A 91 8.83 -7.89 -8.25
N GLU A 92 7.99 -8.87 -8.60
CA GLU A 92 7.33 -9.02 -9.88
C GLU A 92 5.89 -9.51 -9.69
N MET A 93 5.00 -9.19 -10.62
CA MET A 93 3.62 -9.68 -10.58
C MET A 93 3.61 -11.19 -10.81
N ALA A 94 2.98 -11.95 -9.91
CA ALA A 94 2.97 -13.42 -10.00
C ALA A 94 2.29 -13.92 -11.29
N GLU A 95 1.23 -13.22 -11.72
CA GLU A 95 0.51 -13.51 -12.97
C GLU A 95 1.38 -13.33 -14.22
N GLU A 96 2.21 -12.28 -14.25
CA GLU A 96 3.12 -12.00 -15.37
C GLU A 96 4.23 -13.06 -15.49
N LEU A 97 4.60 -13.68 -14.38
CA LEU A 97 5.54 -14.80 -14.32
C LEU A 97 4.86 -16.17 -14.49
N GLY A 98 3.58 -16.21 -14.84
CA GLY A 98 2.83 -17.41 -15.16
C GLY A 98 2.59 -18.33 -13.97
N ALA A 99 2.52 -17.80 -12.74
CA ALA A 99 2.16 -18.58 -11.56
C ALA A 99 0.77 -19.23 -11.71
N ASP A 100 0.62 -20.45 -11.20
CA ASP A 100 -0.71 -21.03 -10.98
C ASP A 100 -1.22 -20.56 -9.62
N LEU A 101 -2.27 -19.74 -9.64
CA LEU A 101 -2.86 -19.13 -8.44
C LEU A 101 -4.17 -19.79 -8.01
N SER A 102 -4.58 -20.88 -8.67
CA SER A 102 -5.89 -21.53 -8.44
C SER A 102 -6.08 -22.00 -6.99
N GLU A 103 -5.02 -22.42 -6.31
CA GLU A 103 -5.06 -22.79 -4.88
C GLU A 103 -5.16 -21.60 -3.91
N TYR A 104 -5.12 -20.37 -4.40
CA TYR A 104 -5.09 -19.13 -3.61
C TYR A 104 -6.25 -18.17 -3.93
N GLU A 105 -7.24 -18.61 -4.71
CA GLU A 105 -8.41 -17.79 -5.09
C GLU A 105 -9.22 -17.30 -3.88
N ASP A 106 -9.13 -18.00 -2.74
CA ASP A 106 -9.78 -17.63 -1.47
C ASP A 106 -9.07 -16.49 -0.72
N VAL A 107 -7.77 -16.25 -1.00
CA VAL A 107 -6.94 -15.32 -0.22
C VAL A 107 -7.49 -13.89 -0.20
N PRO A 108 -7.91 -13.28 -1.33
CA PRO A 108 -8.43 -11.91 -1.32
C PRO A 108 -9.65 -11.76 -0.41
N GLU A 109 -10.60 -12.69 -0.50
CA GLU A 109 -11.81 -12.66 0.32
C GLU A 109 -11.50 -12.91 1.81
N ASP A 110 -10.59 -13.85 2.11
CA ASP A 110 -10.18 -14.14 3.47
C ASP A 110 -9.45 -12.94 4.12
N ILE A 111 -8.55 -12.30 3.39
CA ILE A 111 -7.80 -11.14 3.87
C ILE A 111 -8.72 -9.94 4.10
N LEU A 112 -9.62 -9.67 3.16
CA LEU A 112 -10.62 -8.61 3.26
C LEU A 112 -11.45 -8.74 4.55
N HIS A 113 -11.88 -9.96 4.88
CA HIS A 113 -12.74 -10.19 6.04
C HIS A 113 -11.99 -10.20 7.38
N ASN A 114 -10.72 -10.61 7.41
CA ASN A 114 -10.00 -10.83 8.67
C ASN A 114 -9.04 -9.69 9.05
N PHE A 115 -8.56 -8.90 8.09
CA PHE A 115 -7.51 -7.90 8.34
C PHE A 115 -7.82 -6.51 7.81
N GLU A 116 -8.53 -6.41 6.70
CA GLU A 116 -8.84 -5.10 6.14
C GLU A 116 -9.96 -4.40 6.92
N SER A 117 -10.14 -3.11 6.60
CA SER A 117 -11.11 -2.26 7.28
C SER A 117 -12.53 -2.83 7.17
N ALA A 118 -13.19 -2.97 8.33
CA ALA A 118 -14.63 -3.19 8.38
C ALA A 118 -15.45 -1.94 7.99
N ASP A 119 -14.83 -0.75 8.03
CA ASP A 119 -15.43 0.48 7.50
C ASP A 119 -15.31 0.49 5.96
N GLN A 120 -16.45 0.27 5.30
CA GLN A 120 -16.57 0.29 3.84
C GLN A 120 -16.07 1.59 3.22
N LYS A 121 -16.17 2.73 3.92
CA LYS A 121 -15.66 4.00 3.38
C LYS A 121 -14.15 3.99 3.27
N MET A 122 -13.44 3.32 4.18
CA MET A 122 -11.98 3.17 4.09
C MET A 122 -11.60 2.28 2.92
N THR A 123 -12.31 1.16 2.73
CA THR A 123 -12.11 0.28 1.56
C THR A 123 -12.31 1.06 0.26
N MET A 124 -13.43 1.78 0.14
CA MET A 124 -13.69 2.64 -1.02
C MET A 124 -12.60 3.70 -1.21
N LEU A 125 -12.14 4.33 -0.12
CA LEU A 125 -11.11 5.36 -0.18
C LEU A 125 -9.79 4.80 -0.71
N ARG A 126 -9.41 3.57 -0.36
CA ARG A 126 -8.20 2.89 -0.90
C ARG A 126 -8.33 2.56 -2.39
N GLU A 127 -9.55 2.40 -2.89
CA GLU A 127 -9.83 2.23 -4.33
C GLU A 127 -9.83 3.52 -5.15
N LEU A 128 -9.88 4.70 -4.51
CA LEU A 128 -9.90 5.96 -5.26
C LEU A 128 -8.52 6.27 -5.87
N GLU A 129 -8.42 6.11 -7.19
CA GLU A 129 -7.23 6.46 -7.99
C GLU A 129 -6.89 7.96 -7.91
N LEU A 130 -7.89 8.81 -7.64
CA LEU A 130 -7.71 10.26 -7.49
C LEU A 130 -6.72 10.62 -6.37
N LEU A 131 -6.51 9.72 -5.41
CA LEU A 131 -5.57 9.90 -4.30
C LEU A 131 -4.18 9.34 -4.60
N ASP A 132 -4.00 8.52 -5.64
CA ASP A 132 -2.77 7.74 -5.85
C ASP A 132 -1.54 8.65 -6.03
N GLY A 133 -1.71 9.83 -6.63
CA GLY A 133 -0.62 10.82 -6.77
C GLY A 133 -0.11 11.41 -5.45
N GLY A 134 -0.83 11.22 -4.35
CA GLY A 134 -0.39 11.64 -3.01
C GLY A 134 -0.24 10.51 -2.00
N ARG A 135 -0.44 9.24 -2.38
CA ARG A 135 -0.35 8.13 -1.42
C ARG A 135 1.08 7.87 -0.99
N ASN A 136 1.26 7.66 0.31
CA ASN A 136 2.44 6.98 0.81
C ASN A 136 2.29 5.46 0.62
N LEU A 137 3.34 4.77 0.16
CA LEU A 137 3.26 3.33 -0.08
C LEU A 137 3.16 2.50 1.20
N GLU A 138 3.88 2.88 2.26
CA GLU A 138 3.83 2.20 3.56
C GLU A 138 2.50 2.46 4.27
N LEU A 139 2.02 3.71 4.22
CA LEU A 139 0.85 4.21 4.92
C LEU A 139 -0.13 4.88 3.94
N PRO A 140 -0.89 4.10 3.13
CA PRO A 140 -1.68 4.62 2.00
C PRO A 140 -2.87 5.48 2.38
N ASP A 141 -3.25 5.50 3.65
CA ASP A 141 -4.27 6.42 4.19
C ASP A 141 -3.66 7.80 4.56
N PHE A 142 -2.32 7.92 4.57
CA PHE A 142 -1.62 9.18 4.75
C PHE A 142 -1.29 9.77 3.39
N ILE A 143 -2.02 10.83 3.05
CA ILE A 143 -1.99 11.45 1.75
C ILE A 143 -1.21 12.75 1.82
N SER A 144 -0.26 12.95 0.90
CA SER A 144 0.43 14.22 0.72
C SER A 144 -0.50 15.23 0.05
N VAL A 145 -0.64 16.40 0.66
CA VAL A 145 -1.54 17.47 0.21
C VAL A 145 -0.77 18.79 0.19
N ILE A 146 -1.01 19.62 -0.82
CA ILE A 146 -0.42 20.95 -0.93
C ILE A 146 -1.29 21.96 -0.18
N VAL A 147 -0.69 22.68 0.77
CA VAL A 147 -1.26 23.86 1.40
C VAL A 147 -0.79 25.09 0.62
N ALA A 148 -1.74 25.92 0.20
CA ALA A 148 -1.45 27.16 -0.51
C ALA A 148 -2.25 28.32 0.09
N GLN A 149 -1.56 29.44 0.33
CA GLN A 149 -2.16 30.69 0.78
C GLN A 149 -1.48 31.85 0.04
N LYS A 150 -2.27 32.87 -0.31
CA LYS A 150 -1.74 34.05 -0.98
C LYS A 150 -0.66 34.72 -0.12
N GLY A 151 0.53 34.88 -0.70
CA GLY A 151 1.68 35.50 -0.04
C GLY A 151 2.66 34.52 0.59
N SER A 152 2.38 33.21 0.54
CA SER A 152 3.27 32.14 1.01
C SER A 152 3.65 31.21 -0.15
N LEU A 153 4.76 30.48 0.01
CA LEU A 153 5.11 29.41 -0.94
C LEU A 153 4.23 28.17 -0.65
N PRO A 154 3.81 27.40 -1.67
CA PRO A 154 3.11 26.14 -1.44
C PRO A 154 3.94 25.19 -0.59
N GLU A 155 3.29 24.44 0.30
CA GLU A 155 3.95 23.49 1.20
C GLU A 155 3.21 22.15 1.20
N VAL A 156 3.97 21.04 1.20
CA VAL A 156 3.39 19.70 1.29
C VAL A 156 3.23 19.30 2.75
N VAL A 157 2.03 18.86 3.11
CA VAL A 157 1.70 18.29 4.42
C VAL A 157 1.12 16.89 4.27
N TRP A 158 1.14 16.12 5.35
CA TRP A 158 0.54 14.78 5.37
C TRP A 158 -0.78 14.80 6.12
N VAL A 159 -1.82 14.29 5.47
CA VAL A 159 -3.17 14.18 6.02
C VAL A 159 -3.54 12.71 6.12
N ARG A 160 -3.87 12.24 7.31
CA ARG A 160 -4.50 10.93 7.47
C ARG A 160 -5.96 11.04 7.04
N THR A 161 -6.27 10.58 5.85
CA THR A 161 -7.58 10.68 5.23
C THR A 161 -8.43 9.49 5.63
N THR A 162 -9.64 9.75 6.13
CA THR A 162 -10.52 8.70 6.67
C THR A 162 -11.93 8.77 6.12
N SER A 163 -12.27 9.78 5.31
CA SER A 163 -13.54 9.84 4.62
C SER A 163 -13.48 10.82 3.46
N PHE A 164 -14.54 10.82 2.66
CA PHE A 164 -14.73 11.73 1.55
C PHE A 164 -16.21 12.11 1.45
N GLY A 165 -16.47 13.28 0.87
CA GLY A 165 -17.77 13.75 0.43
C GLY A 165 -17.90 13.65 -1.09
N GLU A 166 -18.76 14.49 -1.66
CA GLU A 166 -18.99 14.53 -3.11
C GLU A 166 -17.77 15.07 -3.88
N ASP A 167 -17.21 16.19 -3.43
CA ASP A 167 -16.11 16.90 -4.11
C ASP A 167 -14.88 17.12 -3.23
N GLU A 168 -14.83 16.51 -2.04
CA GLU A 168 -13.77 16.76 -1.07
C GLU A 168 -13.42 15.53 -0.22
N PHE A 169 -12.21 15.56 0.32
CA PHE A 169 -11.66 14.55 1.20
C PHE A 169 -11.51 15.13 2.60
N HIS A 170 -11.69 14.29 3.61
CA HIS A 170 -11.58 14.67 5.00
C HIS A 170 -10.55 13.81 5.72
N GLY A 171 -9.72 14.47 6.52
CA GLY A 171 -8.72 13.79 7.30
C GLY A 171 -8.23 14.62 8.47
N THR A 172 -7.17 14.10 9.10
CA THR A 172 -6.50 14.73 10.23
C THR A 172 -5.07 15.05 9.84
N LEU A 173 -4.65 16.29 10.05
CA LEU A 173 -3.30 16.74 9.76
C LEU A 173 -2.30 16.06 10.70
N LEU A 174 -1.25 15.43 10.15
CA LEU A 174 -0.24 14.76 10.97
C LEU A 174 0.70 15.77 11.64
N GLN A 175 1.17 16.76 10.90
CA GLN A 175 2.04 17.82 11.39
C GLN A 175 1.67 19.18 10.80
N PRO A 176 1.87 20.28 11.54
CA PRO A 176 1.62 21.61 11.02
C PRO A 176 2.64 21.95 9.91
N PRO A 177 2.24 22.75 8.92
CA PRO A 177 3.17 23.32 7.95
C PRO A 177 4.11 24.34 8.62
N THR A 178 5.33 24.42 8.12
CA THR A 178 6.45 25.22 8.63
C THR A 178 6.25 26.72 8.48
N GLN A 179 5.56 27.18 7.42
CA GLN A 179 5.36 28.62 7.16
C GLN A 179 4.24 29.25 7.99
N GLY A 180 3.58 28.52 8.90
CA GLY A 180 2.63 29.10 9.84
C GLY A 180 1.28 29.47 9.23
N PHE A 181 0.66 28.55 8.48
CA PHE A 181 -0.66 28.72 7.84
C PHE A 181 -1.85 28.71 8.82
N GLY A 182 -1.63 28.81 10.13
CA GLY A 182 -2.69 28.69 11.14
C GLY A 182 -3.26 27.28 11.28
N LEU A 183 -2.47 26.27 10.91
CA LEU A 183 -2.80 24.86 10.98
C LEU A 183 -2.07 24.17 12.13
N GLU A 184 -2.74 23.26 12.83
CA GLU A 184 -2.20 22.52 13.97
C GLU A 184 -2.16 21.00 13.73
N ALA A 185 -1.18 20.30 14.32
CA ALA A 185 -1.17 18.83 14.35
C ALA A 185 -2.46 18.31 14.99
N GLY A 186 -3.06 17.28 14.41
CA GLY A 186 -4.32 16.71 14.87
C GLY A 186 -5.56 17.49 14.42
N GLN A 187 -5.41 18.61 13.70
CA GLN A 187 -6.55 19.36 13.19
C GLN A 187 -7.28 18.59 12.09
N LYS A 188 -8.61 18.59 12.15
CA LYS A 188 -9.45 18.08 11.06
C LYS A 188 -9.40 19.05 9.89
N VAL A 189 -9.11 18.54 8.72
CA VAL A 189 -8.95 19.33 7.49
C VAL A 189 -9.78 18.76 6.36
N ARG A 190 -10.10 19.62 5.39
CA ARG A 190 -10.72 19.26 4.12
C ARG A 190 -9.83 19.68 2.97
N TYR A 191 -9.75 18.85 1.94
CA TYR A 191 -8.94 19.13 0.75
C TYR A 191 -9.63 18.56 -0.50
N ARG A 192 -9.25 19.06 -1.67
CA ARG A 192 -9.84 18.64 -2.95
C ARG A 192 -8.77 18.25 -3.95
N ALA A 193 -9.16 17.42 -4.91
CA ALA A 193 -8.35 17.14 -6.07
C ALA A 193 -8.60 18.17 -7.16
N TYR A 194 -7.52 18.69 -7.74
CA TYR A 194 -7.53 19.62 -8.86
C TYR A 194 -6.73 19.02 -10.01
N LYS A 195 -7.28 19.11 -11.22
CA LYS A 195 -6.54 18.74 -12.42
C LYS A 195 -5.65 19.90 -12.84
N ASN A 196 -4.34 19.67 -12.90
CA ASN A 196 -3.33 20.63 -13.35
C ASN A 196 -2.45 20.00 -14.43
N GLU A 197 -2.46 20.55 -15.64
CA GLU A 197 -1.63 20.09 -16.77
C GLU A 197 -1.73 18.58 -17.10
N GLY A 198 -2.85 17.95 -16.76
CA GLY A 198 -3.08 16.50 -16.95
C GLY A 198 -2.82 15.67 -15.70
N GLU A 199 -2.16 16.24 -14.70
CA GLU A 199 -1.92 15.61 -13.39
C GLU A 199 -3.00 15.98 -12.38
N ILE A 200 -3.14 15.17 -11.33
CA ILE A 200 -4.03 15.44 -10.21
C ILE A 200 -3.19 15.95 -9.05
N VAL A 201 -3.56 17.11 -8.52
CA VAL A 201 -2.93 17.75 -7.37
C VAL A 201 -3.96 17.87 -6.25
N LEU A 202 -3.58 17.45 -5.03
CA LEU A 202 -4.44 17.54 -3.86
C LEU A 202 -4.14 18.85 -3.12
N ILE A 203 -5.16 19.69 -2.93
CA ILE A 203 -4.99 21.04 -2.37
C ILE A 203 -5.91 21.23 -1.16
N LEU A 204 -5.30 21.68 -0.07
CA LEU A 204 -5.97 22.19 1.12
C LEU A 204 -6.02 23.72 1.02
N ASP A 205 -7.21 24.26 0.80
CA ASP A 205 -7.43 25.70 0.85
C ASP A 205 -7.67 26.14 2.30
N SER A 206 -6.88 27.10 2.77
CA SER A 206 -7.03 27.74 4.09
C SER A 206 -8.43 28.34 4.35
N SER A 207 -9.21 28.63 3.30
CA SER A 207 -10.62 29.04 3.44
C SER A 207 -11.54 27.89 3.90
N MET A 208 -11.07 26.64 3.82
CA MET A 208 -11.82 25.43 4.19
C MET A 208 -11.54 24.95 5.62
N LEU A 209 -10.81 25.74 6.41
CA LEU A 209 -10.63 25.49 7.84
C LEU A 209 -11.95 25.83 8.56
N SER A 210 -12.57 24.82 9.18
CA SER A 210 -13.72 24.99 10.07
C SER A 210 -13.31 25.48 11.45
#